data_AF-A0A926H2Q6-F1
#
_entry.id   AF-A0A926H2Q6-F1
#
_cell.length_a   1.000
_cell.length_b   1.000
_cell.length_c   1.000
_cell.angle_alpha   90.00
_cell.angle_beta   90.00
_cell.angle_gamma   90.00
#
_symmetry.space_group_name_H-M   'P 1'
#
loop_
_entity.id
_entity.type
_entity.pdbx_description
1 polymer ?
#
loop_
_entity_poly.entity_id
_entity_poly.type
_entity_poly.pdbx_seq_one_letter_code
_entity_poly.pdbx_strand_id
1 'polypeptide(L)' 'ATGGYGLGLSLTKSIVEAHGGTIRVDSSPGQGTTIMMHIPNVVDGSNVVTTLAHASTES' A
#
# COMPACT_ATOMS: atom_id res chain seq x y z
N ALA A 1 12.80 6.71 -27.43
CA ALA A 1 12.10 6.47 -26.16
C ALA A 1 11.17 5.27 -26.34
N THR A 2 11.45 4.15 -25.67
CA THR A 2 10.57 2.98 -25.66
C THR A 2 9.37 3.32 -24.78
N GLY A 3 8.35 3.94 -25.35
CA GLY A 3 7.07 4.15 -24.67
C GLY A 3 6.54 2.78 -24.26
N GLY A 4 6.43 2.53 -22.96
CA GLY A 4 5.81 1.30 -22.48
C GLY A 4 4.42 1.16 -23.08
N TYR A 5 3.98 -0.06 -23.35
CA TYR A 5 2.70 -0.40 -24.00
C TYR A 5 1.44 0.01 -23.20
N GLY A 6 1.52 0.99 -22.30
CA GLY A 6 0.44 1.39 -21.40
C GLY A 6 0.17 0.37 -20.27
N LEU A 7 0.95 -0.70 -20.19
CA LEU A 7 0.69 -1.83 -19.29
C LEU A 7 0.94 -1.54 -17.81
N GLY A 8 1.80 -0.56 -17.51
CA GLY A 8 2.21 -0.27 -16.13
C GLY A 8 1.01 0.14 -15.26
N LEU A 9 0.23 1.12 -15.71
CA LEU A 9 -0.89 1.62 -14.92
C LEU A 9 -2.06 0.63 -14.86
N SER A 10 -2.31 -0.13 -15.93
CA SER A 10 -3.32 -1.19 -15.91
C SER A 10 -2.95 -2.32 -14.96
N LEU A 11 -1.67 -2.72 -14.91
CA LEU A 11 -1.19 -3.73 -13.97
C LEU A 11 -1.29 -3.23 -12.53
N THR A 12 -0.84 -2.01 -12.26
CA THR A 12 -0.95 -1.39 -10.93
C THR A 12 -2.41 -1.33 -10.48
N LYS A 13 -3.34 -0.95 -11.38
CA LYS A 13 -4.77 -0.95 -11.08
C LYS A 13 -5.26 -2.34 -10.66
N SER A 14 -4.95 -3.38 -11.43
CA SER A 14 -5.33 -4.76 -11.10
C SER A 14 -4.77 -5.22 -9.75
N ILE A 15 -3.51 -4.86 -9.45
CA ILE A 15 -2.88 -5.16 -8.16
C ILE A 15 -3.62 -4.46 -7.03
N VAL A 16 -3.87 -3.16 -7.13
CA VAL A 16 -4.56 -2.37 -6.09
C VAL A 16 -5.98 -2.90 -5.85
N GLU A 17 -6.73 -3.20 -6.91
CA GLU A 17 -8.08 -3.77 -6.81
C GLU A 17 -8.08 -5.16 -6.18
N ALA A 18 -7.09 -6.02 -6.51
CA ALA A 18 -6.94 -7.34 -5.90
C ALA A 18 -6.66 -7.27 -4.39
N HIS A 19 -6.06 -6.18 -3.90
CA HIS A 19 -5.84 -5.92 -2.47
C HIS A 19 -7.04 -5.23 -1.80
N GLY A 20 -8.18 -5.08 -2.49
CA GLY A 20 -9.35 -4.35 -1.99
C GLY A 20 -9.15 -2.83 -1.89
N GLY A 21 -8.13 -2.32 -2.58
CA GLY A 21 -7.81 -0.90 -2.63
C GLY A 21 -8.51 -0.16 -3.77
N THR A 22 -8.22 1.13 -3.88
CA THR A 22 -8.67 1.99 -4.99
C THR A 22 -7.53 2.83 -5.52
N ILE A 23 -7.59 3.19 -6.81
CA ILE A 23 -6.60 4.04 -7.49
C ILE A 23 -7.31 5.22 -8.17
N ARG A 24 -6.72 6.41 -8.07
CA ARG A 24 -7.17 7.65 -8.72
C ARG A 24 -6.00 8.33 -9.42
N VAL A 25 -6.30 9.01 -10.52
CA VAL A 25 -5.33 9.80 -11.28
C VAL A 25 -5.88 11.20 -11.44
N ASP A 26 -5.08 12.18 -11.06
CA ASP A 26 -5.32 13.59 -11.30
C ASP A 26 -4.21 14.11 -12.21
N SER A 27 -4.55 14.61 -13.38
CA SER A 27 -3.58 15.22 -14.29
C SER A 27 -4.18 16.41 -15.00
N SER A 28 -3.34 17.43 -15.20
CA SER A 28 -3.70 18.63 -15.94
C SER A 28 -2.51 19.04 -16.83
N PRO A 29 -2.75 19.43 -18.10
CA PRO A 29 -1.69 19.85 -19.00
C PRO A 29 -0.82 20.95 -18.37
N GLY A 30 0.50 20.74 -18.36
CA GLY A 30 1.45 21.70 -17.77
C GLY A 30 1.52 21.73 -16.25
N GLN A 31 0.72 20.93 -15.53
CA GLN A 31 0.74 20.81 -14.05
C GLN A 31 1.31 19.47 -13.55
N GLY A 32 1.59 18.54 -14.48
CA GLY A 32 2.04 17.20 -14.16
C GLY A 32 0.89 16.23 -13.88
N THR A 33 1.22 15.11 -13.27
CA THR A 33 0.31 14.00 -12.98
C THR A 33 0.54 13.51 -11.56
N THR A 34 -0.55 13.38 -10.80
CA THR A 34 -0.59 12.77 -9.48
C THR A 34 -1.39 11.48 -9.54
N ILE A 35 -0.82 10.40 -9.03
CA ILE A 35 -1.48 9.10 -8.92
C ILE A 35 -1.59 8.76 -7.44
N MET A 36 -2.81 8.48 -6.97
CA MET A 36 -3.10 8.23 -5.57
C MET A 36 -3.73 6.85 -5.41
N MET A 37 -3.20 6.07 -4.48
CA MET A 37 -3.64 4.70 -4.21
C MET A 37 -4.02 4.60 -2.73
N HIS A 38 -5.15 3.95 -2.46
CA HIS A 38 -5.61 3.64 -1.12
C HIS A 38 -5.66 2.12 -0.98
N ILE A 39 -4.96 1.57 0.01
CA ILE A 39 -4.93 0.14 0.31
C ILE A 39 -5.44 -0.07 1.74
N PRO A 40 -6.41 -0.98 1.97
CA PRO A 40 -6.85 -1.31 3.32
C PRO A 40 -5.68 -1.82 4.17
N ASN A 41 -5.47 -1.23 5.34
CA ASN A 41 -4.52 -1.75 6.32
C ASN A 41 -5.25 -2.72 7.25
N VAL A 42 -5.06 -4.01 7.05
CA VAL A 42 -5.54 -5.04 7.98
C VAL A 42 -4.47 -5.21 9.05
N VAL A 43 -4.61 -4.45 10.15
CA VAL A 43 -3.84 -4.75 11.37
C VAL A 43 -4.52 -5.95 12.02
N ASP A 44 -3.96 -7.13 11.78
CA ASP A 44 -4.41 -8.34 12.47
C ASP A 44 -3.99 -8.23 13.95
N GLY A 45 -4.96 -7.96 14.82
CA GLY A 45 -4.76 -7.80 16.26
C GLY A 45 -4.35 -9.09 16.99
N SER A 46 -4.23 -10.21 16.27
CA SER A 46 -3.84 -11.52 16.83
C SER A 46 -2.36 -11.63 17.22
N ASN A 47 -1.51 -10.67 16.84
CA ASN A 47 -0.06 -10.76 17.07
C ASN A 47 0.48 -9.88 18.22
N VAL A 48 -0.36 -9.53 19.19
CA VAL A 48 0.08 -8.89 20.44
C VAL A 48 0.40 -9.96 21.49
N VAL A 49 1.46 -10.75 21.25
CA VAL A 49 2.08 -11.52 22.34
C VAL A 49 3.02 -10.56 23.07
N THR A 50 2.47 -9.94 24.09
CA THR A 50 3.17 -9.02 24.99
C THR A 50 4.29 -9.77 25.72
N THR A 51 5.53 -9.63 25.26
CA THR A 51 6.76 -10.04 25.96
C THR A 51 6.98 -9.18 27.21
N LEU A 52 6.09 -9.26 28.21
CA LEU A 52 6.26 -8.62 29.53
C LEU A 52 6.66 -9.62 30.63
N ALA A 53 7.14 -10.81 30.29
CA ALA A 53 7.53 -11.83 31.28
C ALA A 53 9.05 -11.89 31.59
N HIS A 54 9.82 -10.83 31.34
CA HIS A 54 11.25 -10.76 31.72
C HIS A 54 11.56 -9.67 32.76
N ALA A 55 10.54 -9.13 33.42
CA ALA A 55 10.77 -8.40 34.67
C ALA A 55 10.69 -9.40 35.83
N SER A 56 11.73 -9.40 36.68
CA SER A 56 11.84 -10.14 37.95
C SER A 56 12.36 -11.58 37.85
N THR A 57 13.68 -11.74 37.96
CA THR A 57 14.34 -12.37 39.13
C THR A 57 15.84 -12.41 38.87
N GLU A 58 16.59 -11.45 39.41
CA GLU A 58 18.01 -11.64 39.70
C GLU A 58 18.21 -11.23 41.16
N SER A 59 18.68 -12.20 41.94
CA SER A 59 18.95 -12.13 43.39
C SER A 59 20.30 -11.49 43.67
#